data_AF-A0A958B354-F1
#
_entry.id   AF-A0A958B354-F1
#
_cell.length_a   1.000
_cell.length_b   1.000
_cell.length_c   1.000
_cell.angle_alpha   90.00
_cell.angle_beta   90.00
_cell.angle_gamma   90.00
#
_symmetry.space_group_name_H-M   'P 1'
#
loop_
_entity.id
_entity.type
_entity.pdbx_description
1 polymer ?
#
loop_
_entity_poly.entity_id
_entity_poly.type
_entity_poly.pdbx_seq_one_letter_code
_entity_poly.pdbx_strand_id
1 'polypeptide(L)' 'MAAARRLLKTVFGHDDFWPNQAEVIENVLRRRDTLAVMPTGGGKSVCYQLPALLFDGLTLVVSPLIALMQDQVDQLR' A
#
# COMPACT_ATOMS: atom_id res chain seq x y z
N MET A 1 -0.10 13.60 -1.32
CA MET A 1 0.13 12.82 -2.57
C MET A 1 1.52 12.98 -3.17
N ALA A 2 2.15 14.17 -3.22
CA ALA A 2 3.49 14.31 -3.78
C ALA A 2 4.56 13.43 -3.11
N ALA A 3 4.57 13.38 -1.76
CA ALA A 3 5.45 12.49 -1.01
C ALA A 3 5.19 11.00 -1.31
N ALA A 4 3.91 10.63 -1.42
CA ALA A 4 3.48 9.28 -1.78
C ALA A 4 3.98 8.87 -3.18
N ARG A 5 3.85 9.74 -4.19
CA ARG A 5 4.37 9.50 -5.55
C ARG A 5 5.88 9.33 -5.57
N ARG A 6 6.61 10.15 -4.80
CA ARG A 6 8.06 10.00 -4.66
C ARG A 6 8.43 8.64 -4.09
N LEU A 7 7.81 8.24 -2.97
CA LEU A 7 8.08 6.93 -2.36
C LEU A 7 7.65 5.77 -3.27
N LEU A 8 6.55 5.91 -4.00
CA LEU A 8 6.11 4.94 -4.99
C LEU A 8 7.23 4.68 -6.00
N LYS A 9 7.85 5.74 -6.52
CA LYS A 9 8.94 5.61 -7.47
C LYS A 9 10.22 5.06 -6.82
N THR A 10 10.62 5.60 -5.67
CA THR A 10 11.94 5.28 -5.07
C THR A 10 11.97 3.93 -4.35
N VAL A 11 10.84 3.48 -3.80
CA VAL A 11 10.76 2.22 -3.02
C VAL A 11 10.14 1.10 -3.84
N PHE A 12 9.09 1.38 -4.61
CA PHE A 12 8.35 0.36 -5.37
C PHE A 12 8.66 0.37 -6.88
N GLY A 13 9.45 1.33 -7.36
CA GLY A 13 9.88 1.40 -8.76
C GLY A 13 8.81 1.88 -9.76
N HIS A 14 7.57 2.09 -9.33
CA HIS A 14 6.45 2.47 -10.22
C HIS A 14 6.43 3.97 -10.54
N ASP A 15 6.19 4.31 -11.81
CA ASP A 15 6.12 5.71 -12.28
C ASP A 15 4.86 6.43 -11.82
N ASP A 16 3.73 5.72 -11.77
CA ASP A 16 2.45 6.25 -11.32
C ASP A 16 1.60 5.15 -10.67
N PHE A 17 0.56 5.58 -9.96
CA PHE A 17 -0.47 4.73 -9.40
C PHE A 17 -1.27 4.05 -10.50
N TRP A 18 -1.63 2.79 -10.28
CA TRP A 18 -2.67 2.14 -11.06
C TRP A 18 -4.05 2.71 -10.73
N PRO A 19 -5.07 2.46 -11.57
CA PRO A 19 -6.43 2.93 -11.32
C PRO A 19 -6.90 2.61 -9.88
N ASN A 20 -7.58 3.58 -9.27
CA ASN A 20 -8.16 3.54 -7.93
C ASN A 20 -7.16 3.49 -6.75
N GLN A 21 -5.87 3.21 -6.96
CA GLN A 21 -4.88 3.19 -5.86
C GLN A 21 -4.74 4.56 -5.22
N ALA A 22 -4.67 5.63 -6.03
CA ALA A 22 -4.48 6.99 -5.53
C ALA A 22 -5.61 7.42 -4.58
N GLU A 23 -6.85 7.08 -4.89
CA GLU A 23 -8.03 7.38 -4.06
C GLU A 23 -7.99 6.62 -2.73
N VAL A 24 -7.69 5.32 -2.77
CA VAL A 24 -7.56 4.50 -1.54
C VAL A 24 -6.44 5.04 -0.65
N ILE A 25 -5.27 5.30 -1.23
CA ILE A 25 -4.11 5.85 -0.51
C ILE A 25 -4.44 7.22 0.09
N GLU A 26 -5.12 8.09 -0.65
CA GLU A 26 -5.51 9.41 -0.14
C GLU A 26 -6.47 9.31 1.05
N ASN A 27 -7.45 8.40 1.00
CA ASN A 27 -8.36 8.16 2.11
C ASN A 27 -7.63 7.62 3.34
N VAL A 28 -6.74 6.64 3.15
CA VAL A 28 -5.92 6.08 4.25
C VAL A 28 -5.02 7.15 4.85
N LEU A 29 -4.33 7.97 4.03
CA LEU A 29 -3.48 9.08 4.49
C LEU A 29 -4.26 10.14 5.28
N ARG A 30 -5.55 10.32 4.97
CA ARG A 30 -6.49 11.17 5.73
C ARG A 30 -7.04 10.49 6.99
N ARG A 31 -6.57 9.29 7.33
CA ARG A 31 -7.02 8.47 8.46
C ARG A 31 -8.52 8.17 8.42
N ARG A 32 -9.05 7.89 7.22
CA ARG A 32 -10.43 7.46 7.03
C ARG A 32 -10.53 5.95 6.90
N ASP A 33 -11.51 5.36 7.55
CA ASP A 33 -11.86 3.95 7.34
C ASP A 33 -12.22 3.74 5.86
N THR A 34 -11.55 2.78 5.22
CA THR A 34 -11.60 2.61 3.76
C THR A 34 -11.80 1.14 3.41
N LEU A 35 -12.87 0.82 2.68
CA LEU A 35 -13.08 -0.48 2.05
C LEU A 35 -12.63 -0.40 0.58
N ALA A 36 -11.54 -1.08 0.24
CA ALA A 36 -11.02 -1.15 -1.12
C ALA A 36 -11.39 -2.47 -1.79
N VAL A 37 -12.22 -2.41 -2.84
CA VAL A 37 -12.55 -3.57 -3.68
C VAL A 37 -11.72 -3.50 -4.95
N MET A 38 -10.76 -4.40 -5.07
CA MET A 38 -9.81 -4.41 -6.20
C MET A 38 -9.53 -5.85 -6.63
N PRO A 39 -9.33 -6.11 -7.95
CA PRO A 39 -9.04 -7.45 -8.44
C PRO A 39 -7.71 -8.00 -7.90
N THR A 40 -7.54 -9.32 -7.94
CA THR A 40 -6.23 -9.95 -7.71
C THR A 40 -5.22 -9.41 -8.73
N GLY A 41 -4.00 -9.14 -8.28
CA GLY A 41 -2.98 -8.47 -9.11
C GLY A 41 -3.19 -6.96 -9.29
N GLY A 42 -4.30 -6.37 -8.82
CA GLY A 42 -4.55 -4.91 -8.91
C GLY A 42 -3.70 -4.04 -7.98
N GLY A 43 -2.66 -4.59 -7.36
CA GLY A 43 -1.73 -3.84 -6.50
C GLY A 43 -2.34 -3.36 -5.19
N LYS A 44 -3.22 -4.15 -4.55
CA LYS A 44 -3.82 -3.82 -3.24
C LYS A 44 -2.78 -3.54 -2.15
N SER A 45 -1.64 -4.23 -2.19
CA SER A 45 -0.63 -4.12 -1.14
C SER A 45 -0.02 -2.74 -1.01
N VAL A 46 0.23 -2.06 -2.14
CA VAL A 46 0.80 -0.71 -2.13
C VAL A 46 -0.13 0.29 -1.43
N CYS A 47 -1.44 0.03 -1.41
CA CYS A 47 -2.43 0.91 -0.79
C CYS A 47 -2.31 0.99 0.74
N TYR A 48 -1.69 0.01 1.40
CA TYR A 48 -1.39 0.08 2.84
C TYR A 48 0.12 0.17 3.12
N GLN A 49 0.98 -0.39 2.27
CA GLN A 49 2.44 -0.30 2.44
C GLN A 49 2.96 1.13 2.24
N LEU A 50 2.44 1.85 1.25
CA LEU A 50 2.89 3.21 0.98
C LEU A 50 2.49 4.20 2.10
N PRO A 51 1.25 4.19 2.62
CA PRO A 51 0.92 4.95 3.83
C PRO A 51 1.74 4.56 5.04
N ALA A 52 2.08 3.27 5.22
CA ALA A 52 2.89 2.81 6.34
C ALA A 52 4.28 3.47 6.40
N LEU A 53 4.86 3.83 5.25
CA LEU A 53 6.13 4.56 5.15
C LEU A 53 6.01 6.06 5.42
N LEU A 54 4.79 6.61 5.39
CA LEU A 54 4.52 8.04 5.57
C LEU A 54 4.00 8.37 6.97
N PHE A 55 3.43 7.40 7.67
CA PHE A 55 3.01 7.56 9.05
C PHE A 55 4.16 7.35 10.02
N ASP A 56 4.14 8.09 11.12
CA ASP A 56 4.95 7.78 12.27
C ASP A 56 4.41 6.52 12.96
N GLY A 57 5.28 5.55 13.23
CA GLY A 57 4.95 4.32 13.95
C GLY A 57 4.86 3.08 13.07
N LEU A 58 4.18 2.04 13.58
CA LEU A 58 4.05 0.73 12.93
C LEU A 58 2.63 0.54 12.38
N THR A 59 2.53 0.13 11.11
CA THR A 59 1.27 -0.35 10.53
C THR A 59 1.12 -1.85 10.78
N LEU A 60 0.00 -2.25 11.38
CA LEU A 60 -0.35 -3.67 11.59
C LEU A 60 -1.14 -4.20 10.39
N VAL A 61 -0.63 -5.23 9.73
CA VAL A 61 -1.30 -5.92 8.63
C VAL A 61 -1.76 -7.29 9.11
N VAL A 62 -3.06 -7.58 8.96
CA VAL A 62 -3.66 -8.87 9.33
C VAL A 62 -4.04 -9.61 8.06
N SER A 63 -3.56 -10.85 7.92
CA SER A 63 -3.84 -11.74 6.80
C SER A 63 -4.13 -13.15 7.31
N PRO A 64 -5.08 -13.88 6.71
CA PRO A 64 -5.46 -15.22 7.19
C PRO A 64 -4.46 -16.32 6.81
N LEU A 65 -3.57 -16.07 5.84
CA LEU A 65 -2.69 -17.11 5.27
C LEU A 65 -1.22 -16.78 5.54
N ILE A 66 -0.52 -17.65 6.26
CA ILE A 66 0.92 -17.52 6.56
C ILE A 66 1.74 -17.48 5.27
N ALA A 67 1.42 -18.32 4.29
CA ALA A 67 2.11 -18.31 2.99
C ALA A 67 2.05 -16.93 2.32
N LEU A 68 0.87 -16.29 2.33
CA LEU A 68 0.72 -14.95 1.78
C LEU A 68 1.47 -13.89 2.59
N MET A 69 1.53 -14.04 3.92
CA MET A 69 2.33 -13.16 4.76
C MET A 69 3.82 -13.26 4.41
N GLN A 70 4.32 -14.48 4.23
CA GLN A 70 5.72 -14.73 3.87
C GLN A 70 6.05 -14.11 2.50
N ASP A 71 5.20 -14.33 1.50
CA ASP A 71 5.37 -13.73 0.16
C ASP A 71 5.43 -12.20 0.22
N GLN A 72 4.60 -11.55 1.06
CA GLN A 72 4.62 -10.10 1.21
C GLN A 72 5.87 -9.59 1.93
N VAL A 73 6.39 -10.33 2.92
CA VAL A 73 7.64 -9.96 3.60
C VAL A 73 8.83 -10.11 2.66
N ASP A 74 8.88 -11.19 1.88
CA ASP A 74 10.00 -11.43 0.95
C ASP A 74 10.01 -10.44 -0.21
N GLN A 75 8.86 -9.94 -0.66
CA GLN A 75 8.77 -8.87 -1.66
C GLN A 75 9.24 -7.49 -1.14
N LEU A 76 9.29 -7.30 0.18
CA LEU A 76 9.70 -6.04 0.82
C LEU A 76 11.17 -6.01 1.23
N ARG A 77 11.86 -7.17 1.23
CA ARG A 77 13.28 -7.30 1.56
C ARG A 77 14.16 -7.01 0.35
#